data_AF-A0A920ITF5-F1
#
_entry.id   AF-A0A920ITF5-F1
#
_cell.length_a   1.000
_cell.length_b   1.000
_cell.length_c   1.000
_cell.angle_alpha   90.00
_cell.angle_beta   90.00
_cell.angle_gamma   90.00
#
_symmetry.space_group_name_H-M   'P 1'
#
loop_
_entity.id
_entity.type
_entity.pdbx_description
1 polymer ?
#
loop_
_entity_poly.entity_id
_entity_poly.type
_entity_poly.pdbx_seq_one_letter_code
_entity_poly.pdbx_strand_id
1 'polypeptide(L)' 'MGIDSAKQEVKNISEILDDYHYHSGLVATSSVTHASPAAHYAHIDSRYKEEAIATQLTESTIKIA' A
#
# COMPACT_ATOMS: atom_id res chain seq x y z
N MET A 1 -0.33 5.80 -6.90
CA MET A 1 0.20 5.44 -5.57
C MET A 1 1.04 4.21 -5.77
N GLY A 2 2.28 4.18 -5.27
CA GLY A 2 3.19 3.06 -5.51
C GLY A 2 3.60 2.85 -6.97
N ILE A 3 3.40 3.84 -7.84
CA ILE A 3 3.79 3.75 -9.26
C ILE A 3 4.57 4.99 -9.69
N ASP A 4 5.44 4.84 -10.67
CA ASP A 4 6.18 5.94 -11.28
C ASP A 4 5.38 6.65 -12.40
N SER A 5 6.01 7.63 -13.04
CA SER A 5 5.40 8.35 -14.18
C SER A 5 5.19 7.50 -15.43
N ALA A 6 5.87 6.35 -15.54
CA ALA A 6 5.70 5.37 -16.60
C ALA A 6 4.64 4.30 -16.27
N LYS A 7 3.95 4.44 -15.12
CA LYS A 7 2.99 3.48 -14.55
C LYS A 7 3.60 2.13 -14.18
N GLN A 8 4.90 2.09 -13.90
CA GLN A 8 5.56 0.91 -13.36
C GLN A 8 5.44 0.92 -11.84
N GLU A 9 5.28 -0.27 -11.26
CA GLU A 9 5.24 -0.45 -9.81
C GLU A 9 6.60 -0.14 -9.21
N VAL A 10 6.61 0.67 -8.15
CA VAL A 10 7.82 1.05 -7.42
C VAL A 10 7.72 0.49 -6.03
N LYS A 11 8.69 -0.36 -5.65
CA LYS A 11 8.77 -0.93 -4.30
C LYS A 11 8.70 0.16 -3.24
N ASN A 12 7.77 0.01 -2.32
CA ASN A 12 7.58 0.92 -1.20
C ASN A 12 8.42 0.48 0.00
N ILE A 13 8.51 1.34 1.02
CA ILE A 13 9.34 1.07 2.20
C ILE A 13 8.88 -0.16 2.98
N SER A 14 7.58 -0.42 3.05
CA SER A 14 7.03 -1.55 3.80
C SER A 14 7.37 -2.88 3.14
N GLU A 15 7.38 -2.93 1.81
CA GLU A 15 7.85 -4.10 1.04
C GLU A 15 9.36 -4.30 1.18
N ILE A 16 10.14 -3.21 1.16
CA ILE A 16 11.58 -3.29 1.40
C ILE A 16 11.84 -3.87 2.80
N LEU A 17 11.11 -3.42 3.82
CA LEU A 17 11.25 -3.93 5.18
C LEU A 17 10.85 -5.41 5.30
N ASP A 18 9.85 -5.86 4.54
CA ASP A 18 9.44 -7.26 4.48
C ASP A 18 10.53 -8.16 3.87
N ASP A 19 11.27 -7.69 2.85
CA ASP A 19 12.44 -8.40 2.30
C ASP A 19 13.51 -8.69 3.38
N TYR A 20 13.58 -7.86 4.44
CA TYR A 20 14.47 -8.04 5.60
C TYR A 20 13.79 -8.71 6.80
N HIS A 21 12.59 -9.27 6.63
CA HIS A 21 11.80 -9.94 7.68
C HIS A 21 11.38 -9.03 8.85
N TYR A 22 11.25 -7.73 8.63
CA TYR A 22 10.65 -6.84 9.62
C TYR A 22 9.13 -6.92 9.59
N HIS A 23 8.51 -6.83 10.78
CA HIS A 23 7.05 -6.69 10.87
C HIS A 23 6.63 -5.24 10.63
N SER A 24 5.72 -5.05 9.67
CA SER A 24 5.15 -3.75 9.34
C SER A 24 3.66 -3.68 9.70
N GLY A 25 3.24 -2.55 10.24
CA GLY A 25 1.84 -2.28 10.59
C GLY A 25 1.39 -0.89 10.12
N LEU A 26 0.09 -0.73 9.87
CA LEU A 26 -0.51 0.51 9.39
C LEU A 26 -1.66 0.95 10.30
N VAL A 27 -1.60 2.20 10.75
CA VAL A 27 -2.63 2.83 11.57
C VAL A 27 -3.04 4.14 10.92
N ALA A 28 -4.34 4.37 10.75
CA ALA A 28 -4.88 5.58 10.17
C ALA A 28 -6.15 6.02 10.91
N THR A 29 -6.35 7.33 11.01
CA THR A 29 -7.63 7.93 11.46
C THR A 29 -8.60 8.18 10.30
N SER A 30 -8.11 8.10 9.06
CA SER A 30 -8.92 8.07 7.84
C SER A 30 -9.27 6.62 7.46
N SER A 31 -10.03 6.44 6.37
CA SER A 31 -10.16 5.13 5.74
C SER A 31 -8.78 4.54 5.41
N VAL A 32 -8.62 3.23 5.60
CA VAL A 32 -7.40 2.49 5.22
C VAL A 32 -7.15 2.52 3.71
N THR A 33 -8.20 2.73 2.90
CA THR A 33 -8.13 2.90 1.44
C THR A 33 -7.74 4.31 1.00
N HIS A 34 -7.65 5.27 1.95
CA HIS A 34 -7.27 6.63 1.62
C HIS A 34 -5.82 6.70 1.12
N ALA A 35 -5.48 7.76 0.39
CA ALA A 35 -4.22 7.80 -0.35
C ALA A 35 -2.96 7.65 0.51
N SER A 36 -2.95 8.29 1.69
CA SER A 36 -1.80 8.21 2.60
C SER A 36 -1.54 6.79 3.11
N PRO A 37 -2.51 6.06 3.69
CA PRO A 37 -2.30 4.67 4.06
C PRO A 37 -2.06 3.75 2.86
N ALA A 38 -2.81 3.93 1.77
CA ALA A 38 -2.70 3.09 0.57
C ALA A 38 -1.33 3.18 -0.12
N ALA A 39 -0.59 4.28 0.00
CA ALA A 39 0.74 4.41 -0.59
C ALA A 39 1.77 3.41 -0.03
N HIS A 40 1.48 2.77 1.10
CA HIS A 40 2.37 1.79 1.74
C HIS A 40 2.11 0.35 1.34
N TYR A 41 0.98 0.04 0.69
CA TYR A 41 0.65 -1.34 0.32
C TYR A 41 0.08 -1.49 -1.10
N ALA A 42 -0.32 -0.39 -1.74
CA ALA A 42 -1.02 -0.42 -3.01
C ALA A 42 -0.22 0.26 -4.13
N HIS A 43 -0.21 -0.42 -5.28
CA HIS A 43 0.35 0.02 -6.55
C HIS A 43 -0.80 0.22 -7.54
N ILE A 44 -1.24 1.47 -7.68
CA ILE A 44 -2.41 1.82 -8.50
C ILE A 44 -2.28 3.22 -9.12
N ASP A 45 -2.84 3.39 -10.30
CA ASP A 45 -2.80 4.64 -11.07
C ASP A 45 -3.69 5.76 -10.50
N SER A 46 -4.77 5.41 -9.81
CA SER A 46 -5.71 6.38 -9.26
C SER A 46 -6.07 6.07 -7.81
N ARG A 47 -6.01 7.12 -6.97
CA ARG A 47 -6.41 7.06 -5.55
C ARG A 47 -7.90 6.82 -5.33
N TYR A 48 -8.73 6.97 -6.37
CA TYR A 48 -10.18 6.80 -6.28
C TYR A 48 -10.65 5.36 -6.56
N LYS A 49 -9.74 4.47 -6.93
CA LYS A 49 -10.04 3.04 -7.15
C LYS A 49 -10.01 2.29 -5.81
N GLU A 50 -10.84 2.72 -4.86
CA GLU A 50 -10.79 2.24 -3.47
C GLU A 50 -11.04 0.73 -3.32
N GLU A 51 -11.88 0.14 -4.16
CA GLU A 51 -12.12 -1.31 -4.16
C GLU A 51 -10.86 -2.10 -4.54
N ALA A 52 -10.18 -1.70 -5.62
CA ALA A 52 -8.92 -2.33 -6.04
C ALA A 52 -7.80 -2.11 -5.00
N ILE A 53 -7.75 -0.93 -4.39
CA ILE A 53 -6.84 -0.65 -3.27
C ILE A 53 -7.14 -1.61 -2.11
N ALA A 54 -8.41 -1.79 -1.74
CA ALA A 54 -8.80 -2.71 -0.67
C ALA A 54 -8.43 -4.17 -0.99
N THR A 55 -8.55 -4.62 -2.25
CA THR A 55 -8.08 -5.94 -2.67
C THR A 55 -6.58 -6.09 -2.43
N GLN A 56 -5.76 -5.13 -2.86
CA GLN A 56 -4.31 -5.18 -2.66
C GLN A 56 -3.91 -5.19 -1.17
N LEU A 57 -4.70 -4.54 -0.30
CA LEU A 57 -4.47 -4.61 1.16
C LEU A 57 -4.55 -6.05 1.67
N THR A 58 -5.48 -6.87 1.16
CA THR A 58 -5.64 -8.27 1.58
C THR A 58 -4.50 -9.17 1.11
N GLU A 59 -3.84 -8.79 0.03
CA GLU A 59 -2.68 -9.49 -0.54
C GLU A 59 -1.36 -8.99 0.05
N SER A 60 -1.38 -7.82 0.71
CA SER A 60 -0.20 -7.20 1.29
C SER A 60 0.31 -7.92 2.53
N THR A 61 1.61 -7.76 2.80
CA THR A 61 2.26 -8.29 4.01
C THR A 61 2.02 -7.41 5.25
N ILE A 62 1.48 -6.21 5.06
CA ILE A 62 1.21 -5.26 6.15
C ILE A 62 0.04 -5.73 7.00
N LYS A 63 0.21 -5.62 8.32
CA LYS A 63 -0.87 -5.88 9.28
C LYS A 63 -1.61 -4.59 9.61
N ILE A 64 -2.93 -4.66 9.52
CA ILE A 64 -3.86 -3.62 9.97
C ILE A 64 -4.52 -4.10 11.26
N ALA A 65 -4.61 -3.20 12.24
CA ALA A 65 -5.18 -3.44 13.57
C ALA A 65 -6.21 -2.36 13.90
#